data_AF-A0A3L5TSW0-F1
#
_entry.id   AF-A0A3L5TSW0-F1
#
_cell.length_a   1.000
_cell.length_b   1.000
_cell.length_c   1.000
_cell.angle_alpha   90.00
_cell.angle_beta   90.00
_cell.angle_gamma   90.00
#
_symmetry.space_group_name_H-M   'P 1'
#
loop_
_entity.id
_entity.type
_entity.pdbx_description
1 polymer ?
#
loop_
_entity_poly.entity_id
_entity_poly.type
_entity_poly.pdbx_seq_one_letter_code
_entity_poly.pdbx_strand_id
1 'polypeptide(L)'
;MVFLSIFRNVSTMYTRKTVGRCPKPDKYWKRSMYFRMMWKYYGRRQHIYSIGAPMVHRALRYSTKSTQLKKKYMREVIDVNQYK
;
A
#
# COMPACT_ATOMS: atom_id res chain seq x y z
N MET A 1 10.56 -27.58 10.04
CA MET A 1 11.40 -27.14 8.89
C MET A 1 10.57 -27.03 7.59
N VAL A 2 9.66 -26.04 7.48
CA VAL A 2 8.95 -25.71 6.21
C VAL A 2 8.89 -24.19 5.97
N PHE A 3 9.50 -23.39 6.85
CA PHE A 3 9.45 -21.92 6.81
C PHE A 3 10.41 -21.28 5.80
N LEU A 4 11.26 -22.08 5.14
CA LEU A 4 12.32 -21.61 4.22
C LEU A 4 11.96 -21.71 2.73
N SER A 5 10.79 -22.24 2.34
CA SER A 5 10.42 -22.33 0.91
C SER A 5 9.72 -21.08 0.36
N ILE A 6 9.15 -20.22 1.22
CA ILE A 6 8.45 -19.00 0.78
C ILE A 6 9.43 -17.85 0.46
N PHE A 7 10.64 -17.86 1.02
CA PHE A 7 11.62 -16.78 0.85
C PHE A 7 12.58 -16.94 -0.35
N ARG A 8 12.63 -18.10 -1.02
CA ARG A 8 13.59 -18.34 -2.13
C ARG A 8 13.16 -17.81 -3.50
N ASN A 9 11.96 -17.26 -3.64
CA ASN A 9 11.43 -16.77 -4.93
C ASN A 9 11.31 -15.23 -5.05
N VAL A 10 12.01 -14.47 -4.20
CA VAL A 10 12.06 -13.00 -4.31
C VAL A 10 13.30 -12.53 -5.09
N SER A 11 14.38 -13.32 -5.10
CA SER A 11 15.66 -12.95 -5.72
C SER A 11 15.81 -13.36 -7.19
N THR A 12 14.99 -14.28 -7.71
CA THR A 12 15.03 -14.75 -9.11
C THR A 12 14.37 -13.79 -10.12
N MET A 13 13.76 -12.68 -9.67
CA MET A 13 13.26 -11.64 -10.59
C MET A 13 14.30 -10.56 -10.93
N TYR A 14 15.49 -10.59 -10.33
CA TYR A 14 16.52 -9.57 -10.57
C TYR A 14 17.55 -9.94 -11.65
N THR A 15 17.58 -11.17 -12.14
CA THR A 15 18.56 -11.60 -13.14
C THR A 15 17.91 -12.40 -14.26
N ARG A 16 17.50 -11.68 -15.31
CA ARG A 16 17.74 -12.01 -16.73
C ARG A 16 17.21 -10.90 -17.64
N LYS A 17 18.15 -10.14 -18.22
CA LYS A 17 17.97 -9.51 -19.54
C LYS A 17 17.84 -10.64 -20.60
N THR A 18 17.15 -10.29 -21.70
CA THR A 18 16.83 -11.02 -22.96
C THR A 18 15.47 -11.77 -22.94
N VAL A 19 14.51 -11.63 -23.86
CA VAL A 19 14.52 -11.36 -25.32
C VAL A 19 13.19 -10.67 -25.78
N GLY A 20 13.26 -9.56 -26.53
CA GLY A 20 12.26 -9.12 -27.53
C GLY A 20 10.86 -8.60 -27.13
N ARG A 21 10.20 -9.06 -26.06
CA ARG A 21 8.77 -8.73 -25.79
C ARG A 21 8.38 -8.50 -24.32
N CYS A 22 9.34 -8.46 -23.39
CA CYS A 22 9.02 -8.31 -21.97
C CYS A 22 8.65 -6.85 -21.63
N PRO A 23 7.54 -6.59 -20.88
CA PRO A 23 7.23 -5.26 -20.40
C PRO A 23 8.37 -4.73 -19.52
N LYS A 24 8.66 -3.43 -19.63
CA LYS A 24 9.74 -2.77 -18.89
C LYS A 24 9.69 -3.14 -17.40
N PRO A 25 10.82 -3.51 -16.77
CA PRO A 25 10.88 -3.97 -15.38
C PRO A 25 10.32 -2.93 -14.39
N ASP A 26 10.40 -1.64 -14.72
CA ASP A 26 9.78 -0.55 -13.93
C ASP A 26 8.28 -0.75 -13.68
N LYS A 27 7.53 -1.27 -14.67
CA LYS A 27 6.09 -1.55 -14.51
C LYS A 27 5.84 -2.63 -13.46
N TYR A 28 6.75 -3.59 -13.34
CA TYR A 28 6.66 -4.65 -12.34
C TYR A 28 6.91 -4.09 -10.94
N TRP A 29 8.03 -3.37 -10.74
CA TRP A 29 8.38 -2.78 -9.44
C TRP A 29 7.31 -1.82 -8.92
N LYS A 30 6.78 -0.98 -9.81
CA LYS A 30 5.66 -0.09 -9.47
C LYS A 30 4.46 -0.88 -8.98
N ARG A 31 4.04 -1.94 -9.69
CA ARG A 31 2.90 -2.78 -9.27
C ARG A 31 3.15 -3.51 -7.95
N SER A 32 4.36 -4.04 -7.74
CA SER A 32 4.72 -4.74 -6.50
C SER A 32 4.64 -3.83 -5.27
N MET A 33 5.01 -2.56 -5.41
CA MET A 33 4.83 -1.55 -4.35
C MET A 33 3.36 -1.39 -3.98
N TYR A 34 2.46 -1.25 -4.96
CA TYR A 34 1.02 -1.17 -4.71
C TYR A 34 0.48 -2.47 -4.10
N PHE A 35 0.89 -3.64 -4.59
CA PHE A 35 0.44 -4.92 -4.04
C PHE A 35 0.81 -5.11 -2.56
N ARG A 36 1.99 -4.65 -2.15
CA ARG A 36 2.38 -4.64 -0.74
C ARG A 36 1.44 -3.80 0.12
N MET A 37 1.02 -2.63 -0.35
CA MET A 37 0.02 -1.80 0.33
C MET A 37 -1.39 -2.43 0.28
N MET A 38 -1.69 -3.13 -0.81
CA MET A 38 -3.01 -3.71 -1.06
C MET A 38 -3.29 -4.99 -0.29
N TRP A 39 -2.26 -5.62 0.28
CA TRP A 39 -2.36 -6.83 1.11
C TRP A 39 -3.48 -6.76 2.18
N LYS A 40 -3.72 -5.58 2.76
CA LYS A 40 -4.73 -5.39 3.81
C LYS A 40 -6.16 -5.21 3.30
N TYR A 41 -6.38 -5.03 1.99
CA TYR A 41 -7.73 -5.01 1.44
C TYR A 41 -8.37 -6.40 1.47
N TYR A 42 -9.65 -6.51 1.16
CA TYR A 42 -10.36 -7.78 1.07
C TYR A 42 -10.75 -8.10 -0.39
N GLY A 43 -10.67 -9.38 -0.76
CA GLY A 43 -11.11 -9.92 -2.05
C GLY A 43 -10.27 -9.48 -3.24
N ARG A 44 -10.92 -9.30 -4.40
CA ARG A 44 -10.27 -8.98 -5.71
C ARG A 44 -9.35 -7.76 -5.68
N ARG A 45 -9.59 -6.85 -4.73
CA ARG A 45 -8.79 -5.63 -4.52
C ARG A 45 -7.37 -5.94 -4.06
N GLN A 46 -7.07 -7.12 -3.53
CA GLN A 46 -5.71 -7.49 -3.15
C GLN A 46 -4.83 -7.84 -4.37
N HIS A 47 -5.44 -8.41 -5.42
CA HIS A 47 -4.71 -9.00 -6.55
C HIS A 47 -4.81 -8.20 -7.86
N ILE A 48 -5.82 -7.34 -7.99
CA ILE A 48 -6.06 -6.60 -9.24
C ILE A 48 -5.60 -5.15 -9.09
N TYR A 49 -4.53 -4.81 -9.79
CA TYR A 49 -3.93 -3.47 -9.79
C TYR A 49 -4.96 -2.38 -10.13
N SER A 50 -5.71 -2.54 -11.23
CA SER A 50 -6.64 -1.51 -11.71
C SER A 50 -7.76 -1.18 -10.72
N ILE A 51 -8.16 -2.16 -9.89
CA ILE A 51 -9.22 -1.97 -8.89
C ILE A 51 -8.64 -1.44 -7.59
N GLY A 52 -7.52 -1.99 -7.12
CA GLY A 52 -7.00 -1.65 -5.80
C GLY A 52 -6.08 -0.44 -5.75
N ALA A 53 -5.37 -0.09 -6.83
CA ALA A 53 -4.56 1.14 -6.88
C ALA A 53 -5.37 2.40 -6.53
N PRO A 54 -6.54 2.70 -7.15
CA PRO A 54 -7.33 3.87 -6.77
C PRO A 54 -7.83 3.82 -5.31
N MET A 55 -8.03 2.62 -4.75
CA MET A 55 -8.38 2.47 -3.34
C MET A 55 -7.22 2.81 -2.40
N VAL A 56 -5.99 2.37 -2.73
CA VAL A 56 -4.76 2.81 -2.03
C VAL A 56 -4.66 4.32 -2.03
N HIS A 57 -4.81 4.96 -3.20
CA HIS A 57 -4.75 6.42 -3.29
C HIS A 57 -5.80 7.10 -2.41
N ARG A 58 -7.04 6.58 -2.41
CA ARG A 58 -8.11 7.08 -1.54
C ARG A 58 -7.78 6.90 -0.06
N ALA A 59 -7.27 5.74 0.35
CA ALA A 59 -6.89 5.45 1.72
C ALA A 59 -5.76 6.36 2.21
N LEU A 60 -4.73 6.57 1.40
CA LEU A 60 -3.62 7.48 1.71
C LEU A 60 -4.10 8.94 1.89
N ARG A 61 -5.02 9.38 1.02
CA ARG A 61 -5.65 10.71 1.16
C ARG A 61 -6.46 10.84 2.46
N TYR A 62 -7.19 9.80 2.86
CA TYR A 62 -7.92 9.82 4.14
C TYR A 62 -6.99 9.76 5.35
N SER A 63 -5.88 9.03 5.27
CA SER A 63 -4.88 8.98 6.34
C SER A 63 -4.27 10.36 6.63
N THR A 64 -4.05 11.18 5.59
CA THR A 64 -3.55 12.56 5.76
C THR A 64 -4.61 13.46 6.37
N LYS A 65 -5.86 13.37 5.89
CA LYS A 65 -6.99 14.13 6.42
C LYS A 65 -7.31 13.78 7.88
N SER A 66 -7.31 12.49 8.24
CA SER A 66 -7.58 12.05 9.62
C SER A 66 -6.54 12.57 10.61
N THR A 67 -5.28 12.69 10.20
CA THR A 67 -4.22 13.27 11.03
C THR A 67 -4.49 14.75 11.34
N GLN A 68 -4.96 15.53 10.35
CA GLN A 68 -5.34 16.93 10.54
C GLN A 68 -6.56 17.07 11.44
N LEU A 69 -7.59 16.26 11.18
CA LEU A 69 -8.82 16.22 11.97
C LEU A 69 -8.52 15.85 13.42
N LYS A 70 -7.70 14.82 13.68
CA LYS A 70 -7.29 14.43 15.04
C LYS A 70 -6.71 15.62 15.81
N LYS A 71 -5.81 16.40 15.20
CA LYS A 71 -5.22 17.59 15.83
C LYS A 71 -6.24 18.70 16.12
N LYS A 72 -7.30 18.81 15.31
CA LYS A 72 -8.39 19.77 15.54
C LYS A 72 -9.26 19.31 16.71
N TYR A 73 -9.70 18.05 16.67
CA TYR A 73 -10.52 17.46 17.73
C TYR A 73 -9.84 17.49 19.10
N MET A 74 -8.53 17.22 19.18
CA MET A 74 -7.82 17.31 20.47
C MET A 74 -7.82 18.73 21.04
N ARG A 75 -7.73 19.77 20.19
CA ARG A 75 -7.80 21.16 20.63
C ARG A 75 -9.20 21.54 21.09
N GLU A 76 -10.21 21.14 20.32
CA GLU A 76 -11.62 21.35 20.69
C GLU A 76 -11.92 20.72 22.04
N VAL A 77 -11.51 19.46 22.29
CA VAL A 77 -11.72 18.76 23.57
C VAL A 77 -11.02 19.44 24.75
N ILE A 78 -9.83 20.01 24.56
CA ILE A 78 -9.14 20.76 25.62
C ILE A 78 -9.91 22.05 25.94
N ASP A 79 -10.34 22.78 24.92
CA ASP A 79 -11.07 24.05 25.06
C ASP A 79 -12.40 23.86 25.79
N VAL A 80 -13.23 22.88 25.42
CA VAL A 80 -14.49 22.60 26.15
C VAL A 80 -14.26 22.19 27.61
N ASN A 81 -13.11 21.60 27.94
CA ASN A 81 -12.80 21.23 29.32
C ASN A 81 -12.35 22.42 30.19
N GLN A 82 -12.12 23.61 29.61
CA GLN A 82 -11.79 24.83 30.37
C GLN A 82 -13.04 25.53 30.94
N TYR A 83 -14.22 25.24 30.40
CA TYR A 83 -15.49 25.86 30.81
C TYR A 83 -16.36 24.93 31.67
N LYS A 84 -15.79 23.80 32.10
CA LYS A 84 -16.41 22.80 32.96
C LYS A 84 -15.74 22.80 34.32
#